data_AF-A0A412XRG0-F1
#
_entry.id   AF-A0A412XRG0-F1
#
_cell.length_a   1.000
_cell.length_b   1.000
_cell.length_c   1.000
_cell.angle_alpha   90.00
_cell.angle_beta   90.00
_cell.angle_gamma   90.00
#
_symmetry.space_group_name_H-M   'P 1'
#
loop_
_entity.id
_entity.type
_entity.pdbx_description
1 polymer ?
#
loop_
_entity_poly.entity_id
_entity_poly.type
_entity_poly.pdbx_seq_one_letter_code
_entity_poly.pdbx_strand_id
1 'polypeptide(L)'
;MEKNKDDFFKSLWKIFEKRLTEILKPIAEKLNSEFEKECLMHYLLKGGETLIVSDDVFKRIAEEAVKEQEKAGGKLQGATTVKINGKQYYSKCISFYNNDEFDYALGCATVFFDESGTPVGLRDYYDFDPAEHRGDMEEKLTQIMAELEKTPFGGKPYDILYGIYI
;
A
#
# COMPACT_ATOMS: atom_id res chain seq x y z
N MET A 1 35.74 -2.99 17.74
CA MET A 1 35.56 -4.13 16.82
C MET A 1 34.13 -4.16 16.23
N GLU A 2 33.49 -2.99 16.06
CA GLU A 2 32.09 -2.86 15.61
C GLU A 2 31.96 -2.46 14.13
N LYS A 3 32.87 -1.65 13.58
CA LYS A 3 32.86 -1.22 12.15
C LYS A 3 32.78 -2.39 11.15
N ASN A 4 33.37 -3.54 11.50
CA ASN A 4 33.45 -4.69 10.60
C ASN A 4 32.13 -5.48 10.49
N LYS A 5 31.24 -5.38 11.48
CA LYS A 5 29.90 -5.97 11.40
C LYS A 5 28.96 -5.10 10.57
N ASP A 6 28.97 -3.78 10.79
CA ASP A 6 28.10 -2.86 10.06
C ASP A 6 28.42 -2.82 8.56
N ASP A 7 29.70 -2.86 8.18
CA ASP A 7 30.11 -2.92 6.77
C ASP A 7 29.75 -4.27 6.12
N PHE A 8 29.82 -5.37 6.88
CA PHE A 8 29.38 -6.69 6.42
C PHE A 8 27.86 -6.75 6.21
N PHE A 9 27.07 -6.22 7.15
CA PHE A 9 25.61 -6.12 7.01
C PHE A 9 25.22 -5.20 5.86
N LYS A 10 25.87 -4.05 5.69
CA LYS A 10 25.62 -3.15 4.54
C LYS A 10 25.97 -3.80 3.21
N SER A 11 27.04 -4.58 3.14
CA SER A 11 27.42 -5.33 1.94
C SER A 11 26.42 -6.44 1.62
N LEU A 12 25.98 -7.21 2.62
CA LEU A 12 24.95 -8.23 2.46
C LEU A 12 23.61 -7.61 2.07
N TRP A 13 23.25 -6.48 2.67
CA TRP A 13 22.05 -5.72 2.36
C TRP A 13 22.06 -5.23 0.92
N LYS A 14 23.17 -4.66 0.42
CA LYS A 14 23.27 -4.27 -0.99
C LYS A 14 23.16 -5.43 -1.97
N ILE A 15 23.72 -6.60 -1.61
CA ILE A 15 23.61 -7.81 -2.44
C ILE A 15 22.16 -8.30 -2.45
N PHE A 16 21.52 -8.31 -1.29
CA PHE A 16 20.12 -8.68 -1.12
C PHE A 16 19.18 -7.70 -1.85
N GLU A 17 19.35 -6.38 -1.69
CA GLU A 17 18.61 -5.35 -2.42
C GLU A 17 18.76 -5.55 -3.93
N LYS A 18 19.99 -5.73 -4.44
CA LYS A 18 20.22 -5.96 -5.87
C LYS A 18 19.50 -7.23 -6.36
N ARG A 19 19.58 -8.32 -5.60
CA ARG A 19 18.90 -9.58 -5.93
C ARG A 19 17.39 -9.40 -5.88
N LEU A 20 16.87 -8.73 -4.85
CA LEU A 20 15.46 -8.46 -4.69
C LEU A 20 14.95 -7.58 -5.83
N THR A 21 15.68 -6.54 -6.23
CA THR A 21 15.36 -5.72 -7.41
C THR A 21 15.36 -6.57 -8.70
N GLU A 22 16.31 -7.48 -8.88
CA GLU A 22 16.36 -8.37 -10.05
C GLU A 22 15.18 -9.35 -10.08
N ILE A 23 14.79 -9.93 -8.93
CA ILE A 23 13.67 -10.87 -8.85
C ILE A 23 12.32 -10.13 -8.91
N LEU A 24 12.24 -8.91 -8.37
CA LEU A 24 11.07 -8.05 -8.44
C LEU A 24 10.91 -7.35 -9.77
N LYS A 25 11.95 -7.22 -10.60
CA LYS A 25 11.86 -6.57 -11.92
C LYS A 25 10.66 -7.06 -12.76
N PRO A 26 10.43 -8.37 -12.96
CA PRO A 26 9.25 -8.86 -13.68
C PRO A 26 7.92 -8.64 -12.95
N ILE A 27 7.92 -8.38 -11.64
CA ILE A 27 6.74 -7.98 -10.87
C ILE A 27 6.48 -6.49 -11.03
N ALA A 28 7.51 -5.67 -10.88
CA ALA A 28 7.49 -4.23 -11.10
C ALA A 28 7.13 -3.87 -12.55
N GLU A 29 7.40 -4.74 -13.52
CA GLU A 29 6.93 -4.60 -14.91
C GLU A 29 5.42 -4.86 -15.07
N LYS A 30 4.78 -5.54 -14.10
CA LYS A 30 3.33 -5.81 -14.05
C LYS A 30 2.57 -4.88 -13.12
N LEU A 31 3.25 -4.28 -12.14
CA LEU A 31 2.68 -3.20 -11.34
C LEU A 31 2.55 -1.95 -12.21
N ASN A 32 1.36 -1.40 -12.24
CA ASN A 32 0.98 -0.31 -13.12
C ASN A 32 1.56 1.03 -12.65
N SER A 33 1.93 1.15 -11.37
CA SER A 33 2.37 2.42 -10.79
C SER A 33 3.57 2.35 -9.84
N GLU A 34 4.19 3.51 -9.60
CA GLU A 34 5.24 3.64 -8.58
C GLU A 34 4.70 3.44 -7.16
N PHE A 35 3.43 3.77 -6.91
CA PHE A 35 2.82 3.58 -5.60
C PHE A 35 2.55 2.11 -5.29
N GLU A 36 2.11 1.32 -6.28
CA GLU A 36 1.97 -0.13 -6.15
C GLU A 36 3.32 -0.80 -5.85
N LYS A 37 4.39 -0.35 -6.53
CA LYS A 37 5.75 -0.81 -6.25
C LYS A 37 6.18 -0.45 -4.84
N GLU A 38 5.90 0.76 -4.39
CA GLU A 38 6.19 1.20 -3.03
C GLU A 38 5.49 0.29 -2.01
N CYS A 39 4.20 -0.01 -2.21
CA CYS A 39 3.44 -0.87 -1.29
C CYS A 39 4.02 -2.29 -1.21
N LEU A 40 4.28 -2.91 -2.36
CA LEU A 40 4.91 -4.22 -2.38
C LEU A 40 6.30 -4.19 -1.72
N MET A 41 7.12 -3.18 -2.01
CA MET A 41 8.43 -3.05 -1.37
C MET A 41 8.33 -2.86 0.15
N HIS A 42 7.32 -2.11 0.61
CA HIS A 42 7.04 -1.92 2.02
C HIS A 42 6.69 -3.26 2.69
N TYR A 43 5.80 -4.04 2.07
CA TYR A 43 5.40 -5.36 2.53
C TYR A 43 6.60 -6.30 2.72
N LEU A 44 7.50 -6.34 1.73
CA LEU A 44 8.62 -7.29 1.71
C LEU A 44 9.76 -6.86 2.67
N LEU A 45 9.95 -5.56 2.88
CA LEU A 45 11.17 -5.04 3.52
C LEU A 45 10.96 -4.36 4.87
N LYS A 46 9.76 -3.85 5.16
CA LYS A 46 9.52 -2.99 6.34
C LYS A 46 8.90 -3.74 7.51
N GLY A 47 8.68 -5.04 7.36
CA GLY A 47 8.38 -5.92 8.48
C GLY A 47 7.07 -5.59 9.19
N GLY A 48 6.09 -5.04 8.47
CA GLY A 48 4.78 -4.67 9.00
C GLY A 48 4.68 -3.23 9.52
N GLU A 49 5.70 -2.40 9.28
CA GLU A 49 5.63 -0.96 9.57
C GLU A 49 4.48 -0.31 8.80
N THR A 50 3.79 0.64 9.43
CA THR A 50 2.71 1.41 8.79
C THR A 50 3.28 2.30 7.68
N LEU A 51 2.66 2.25 6.50
CA LEU A 51 2.96 3.18 5.41
C LEU A 51 2.15 4.47 5.62
N ILE A 52 2.86 5.59 5.82
CA ILE A 52 2.25 6.92 5.80
C ILE A 52 2.29 7.46 4.39
N VAL A 53 1.11 7.63 3.79
CA VAL A 53 0.98 8.15 2.43
C VAL A 53 1.41 9.62 2.37
N SER A 54 2.08 10.01 1.30
CA SER A 54 2.45 11.42 1.09
C SER A 54 1.26 12.25 0.61
N ASP A 55 1.29 13.56 0.84
CA ASP A 55 0.25 14.51 0.39
C ASP A 55 -0.01 14.41 -1.13
N ASP A 56 1.04 14.23 -1.93
CA ASP A 56 0.94 14.12 -3.40
C ASP A 56 0.20 12.86 -3.84
N VAL A 57 0.50 11.72 -3.21
CA VAL A 57 -0.20 10.46 -3.48
C VAL A 57 -1.63 10.55 -2.98
N PHE A 58 -1.84 11.07 -1.76
CA PHE A 58 -3.17 11.23 -1.19
C PHE A 58 -4.05 12.14 -2.06
N LYS A 59 -3.50 13.20 -2.65
CA LYS A 59 -4.25 14.06 -3.57
C LYS A 59 -4.83 13.26 -4.75
N ARG A 60 -4.07 12.35 -5.34
CA ARG A 60 -4.54 11.51 -6.46
C ARG A 60 -5.56 10.47 -6.00
N ILE A 61 -5.35 9.87 -4.83
CA ILE A 61 -6.34 8.99 -4.18
C ILE A 61 -7.65 9.75 -3.92
N ALA A 62 -7.57 10.98 -3.42
CA ALA A 62 -8.71 11.84 -3.13
C ALA A 62 -9.50 12.20 -4.39
N GLU A 63 -8.81 12.49 -5.50
CA GLU A 63 -9.44 12.75 -6.80
C GLU A 63 -10.25 11.55 -7.29
N GLU A 64 -9.72 10.33 -7.19
CA GLU A 64 -10.44 9.10 -7.54
C GLU A 64 -11.60 8.81 -6.58
N ALA A 65 -11.40 9.03 -5.27
CA ALA A 65 -12.46 8.85 -4.29
C ALA A 65 -13.67 9.76 -4.52
N VAL A 66 -13.43 11.00 -4.97
CA VAL A 66 -14.50 11.93 -5.34
C VAL A 66 -15.25 11.43 -6.58
N LYS A 67 -14.54 10.96 -7.62
CA LYS A 67 -15.17 10.37 -8.82
C LYS A 67 -16.07 9.18 -8.46
N GLU A 68 -15.61 8.30 -7.57
CA GLU A 68 -16.41 7.17 -7.08
C GLU A 68 -17.62 7.60 -6.24
N GLN A 69 -17.50 8.66 -5.45
CA GLN A 69 -18.65 9.23 -4.75
C GLN A 69 -19.70 9.78 -5.71
N GLU A 70 -19.28 10.47 -6.76
CA GLU A 70 -20.18 11.02 -7.79
C GLU A 70 -20.93 9.91 -8.52
N LYS A 71 -20.25 8.82 -8.89
CA LYS A 71 -20.89 7.62 -9.49
C LYS A 71 -21.92 6.99 -8.56
N ALA A 72 -21.66 7.00 -7.24
CA ALA A 72 -22.52 6.43 -6.22
C ALA A 72 -23.72 7.31 -5.81
N GLY A 73 -23.98 8.41 -6.53
CA GLY A 73 -25.15 9.27 -6.35
C GLY A 73 -24.91 10.56 -5.54
N GLY A 74 -23.65 10.86 -5.20
CA GLY A 74 -23.25 12.16 -4.69
C GLY A 74 -22.43 12.14 -3.40
N LYS A 75 -22.09 13.33 -2.93
CA LYS A 75 -21.25 13.56 -1.74
C LYS A 75 -21.83 12.85 -0.52
N LEU A 76 -21.00 12.07 0.17
CA LEU A 76 -21.33 11.37 1.41
C LEU A 76 -22.47 10.33 1.32
N GLN A 77 -23.02 10.04 0.14
CA GLN A 77 -24.04 9.00 0.01
C GLN A 77 -23.46 7.63 0.41
N GLY A 78 -24.12 6.96 1.35
CA GLY A 78 -23.68 5.68 1.90
C GLY A 78 -22.46 5.78 2.84
N ALA A 79 -22.02 6.98 3.21
CA ALA A 79 -20.97 7.17 4.19
C ALA A 79 -21.51 6.94 5.62
N THR A 80 -20.68 6.37 6.48
CA THR A 80 -20.97 6.17 7.90
C THR A 80 -20.36 7.30 8.72
N THR A 81 -21.11 7.87 9.65
CA THR A 81 -20.57 8.89 10.57
C THR A 81 -19.66 8.23 11.61
N VAL A 82 -18.46 8.77 11.78
CA VAL A 82 -17.47 8.30 12.75
C VAL A 82 -16.93 9.47 13.57
N LYS A 83 -16.53 9.21 14.81
CA LYS A 83 -15.93 10.21 15.69
C LYS A 83 -14.49 9.83 15.99
N ILE A 84 -13.55 10.65 15.55
CA ILE A 84 -12.10 10.44 15.69
C ILE A 84 -11.56 11.63 16.47
N ASN A 85 -10.89 11.37 17.59
CA ASN A 85 -10.35 12.41 18.49
C ASN A 85 -11.36 13.52 18.84
N GLY A 86 -12.63 13.14 19.03
CA GLY A 86 -13.70 14.08 19.38
C GLY A 86 -14.32 14.84 18.21
N LYS A 87 -13.73 14.81 17.01
CA LYS A 87 -14.25 15.42 15.78
C LYS A 87 -15.04 14.42 14.95
N GLN A 88 -16.14 14.87 14.36
CA GLN A 88 -16.99 14.06 13.49
C GLN A 88 -16.43 14.04 12.06
N TYR A 89 -16.44 12.86 11.45
CA TYR A 89 -16.07 12.60 10.06
C TYR A 89 -17.07 11.62 9.44
N TYR A 90 -16.93 11.41 8.13
CA TYR A 90 -17.74 10.47 7.37
C TYR A 90 -16.80 9.46 6.70
N SER A 91 -16.91 8.18 7.03
CA SER A 91 -16.08 7.12 6.43
C SER A 91 -16.85 6.41 5.32
N LYS A 92 -16.18 6.11 4.20
CA LYS A 92 -16.73 5.30 3.12
C LYS A 92 -15.67 4.37 2.56
N CYS A 93 -16.05 3.13 2.28
CA CYS A 93 -15.23 2.21 1.50
C CYS A 93 -15.31 2.61 0.03
N ILE A 94 -14.15 2.89 -0.57
CA ILE A 94 -14.00 3.31 -1.95
C ILE A 94 -13.26 2.21 -2.71
N SER A 95 -13.83 1.80 -3.85
CA SER A 95 -13.20 0.85 -4.76
C SER A 95 -12.22 1.57 -5.66
N PHE A 96 -10.98 1.08 -5.67
CA PHE A 96 -9.90 1.49 -6.57
C PHE A 96 -9.61 0.43 -7.65
N TYR A 97 -10.38 -0.65 -7.72
CA TYR A 97 -10.29 -1.63 -8.82
C TYR A 97 -10.45 -0.99 -10.21
N ASN A 98 -9.67 -1.46 -11.18
CA ASN A 98 -9.55 -0.91 -12.54
C ASN A 98 -8.95 0.50 -12.60
N ASN A 99 -8.23 0.94 -11.56
CA ASN A 99 -7.46 2.17 -11.57
C ASN A 99 -5.99 1.87 -11.91
N ASP A 100 -5.43 2.57 -12.91
CA ASP A 100 -4.05 2.34 -13.34
C ASP A 100 -2.99 2.66 -12.25
N GLU A 101 -3.35 3.37 -11.18
CA GLU A 101 -2.42 3.75 -10.11
C GLU A 101 -2.57 2.93 -8.83
N PHE A 102 -3.80 2.53 -8.48
CA PHE A 102 -4.15 2.10 -7.12
C PHE A 102 -4.77 0.70 -7.04
N ASP A 103 -5.04 0.03 -8.17
CA ASP A 103 -5.77 -1.24 -8.20
C ASP A 103 -5.09 -2.29 -7.31
N TYR A 104 -3.81 -2.58 -7.57
CA TYR A 104 -3.06 -3.58 -6.81
C TYR A 104 -2.56 -3.09 -5.44
N ALA A 105 -2.63 -1.78 -5.21
CA ALA A 105 -2.17 -1.18 -3.96
C ALA A 105 -3.27 -1.13 -2.90
N LEU A 106 -4.49 -0.75 -3.30
CA LEU A 106 -5.57 -0.45 -2.37
C LEU A 106 -6.76 -1.39 -2.52
N GLY A 107 -7.09 -1.85 -3.74
CA GLY A 107 -8.31 -2.60 -4.00
C GLY A 107 -9.57 -1.87 -3.51
N CYS A 108 -9.94 -2.06 -2.25
CA CYS A 108 -10.95 -1.29 -1.53
C CYS A 108 -10.38 -0.64 -0.26
N ALA A 109 -10.28 0.69 -0.22
CA ALA A 109 -9.77 1.42 0.94
C ALA A 109 -10.84 2.28 1.62
N THR A 110 -10.69 2.54 2.92
CA THR A 110 -11.56 3.46 3.65
C THR A 110 -11.06 4.89 3.51
N VAL A 111 -11.86 5.74 2.86
CA VAL A 111 -11.61 7.19 2.77
C VAL A 111 -12.50 7.91 3.77
N PHE A 112 -11.93 8.90 4.44
CA PHE A 112 -12.62 9.74 5.41
C PHE A 112 -12.83 11.12 4.82
N PHE A 113 -14.03 11.65 5.03
CA PHE A 113 -14.49 12.92 4.50
C PHE A 113 -14.89 13.85 5.64
N ASP A 114 -14.70 15.15 5.41
CA ASP A 114 -15.29 16.20 6.24
C ASP A 114 -16.78 16.43 5.91
N GLU A 115 -17.41 17.37 6.59
CA GLU A 115 -18.81 17.75 6.39
C GLU A 115 -19.13 18.30 4.99
N SER A 116 -18.12 18.80 4.27
CA SER A 116 -18.26 19.31 2.90
C SER A 116 -18.16 18.21 1.84
N GLY A 117 -17.87 16.97 2.27
CA GLY A 117 -17.58 15.84 1.40
C GLY A 117 -16.17 15.86 0.82
N THR A 118 -15.24 16.60 1.43
CA THR A 118 -13.84 16.64 1.00
C THR A 118 -13.06 15.49 1.65
N PRO A 119 -12.30 14.66 0.89
CA PRO A 119 -11.40 13.67 1.46
C PRO A 119 -10.34 14.32 2.38
N VAL A 120 -10.19 13.79 3.59
CA VAL A 120 -9.26 14.30 4.61
C VAL A 120 -8.46 13.18 5.30
N GLY A 121 -8.72 11.92 4.97
CA GLY A 121 -7.99 10.79 5.53
C GLY A 121 -8.15 9.53 4.71
N LEU A 122 -7.20 8.60 4.89
CA LEU A 122 -7.18 7.29 4.29
C LEU A 122 -6.83 6.26 5.36
N ARG A 123 -7.48 5.10 5.30
CA ARG A 123 -7.05 3.89 5.98
C ARG A 123 -7.26 2.69 5.07
N ASP A 124 -6.22 1.88 4.94
CA ASP A 124 -6.29 0.58 4.29
C ASP A 124 -5.39 -0.43 5.01
N TYR A 125 -5.60 -1.72 4.75
CA TYR A 125 -4.77 -2.80 5.28
C TYR A 125 -4.19 -3.60 4.13
N TYR A 126 -2.90 -3.42 3.89
CA TYR A 126 -2.19 -4.07 2.81
C TYR A 126 -1.69 -5.43 3.26
N ASP A 127 -2.22 -6.52 2.70
CA ASP A 127 -1.84 -7.87 3.08
C ASP A 127 -1.29 -8.75 1.97
N PHE A 128 -1.12 -8.19 0.77
CA PHE A 128 -0.58 -8.83 -0.43
C PHE A 128 -0.98 -10.31 -0.55
N ASP A 129 -2.13 -10.58 -1.16
CA ASP A 129 -2.60 -11.96 -1.38
C ASP A 129 -2.12 -12.52 -2.75
N PRO A 130 -1.16 -13.47 -2.80
CA PRO A 130 -0.75 -14.13 -4.02
C PRO A 130 -1.89 -14.84 -4.77
N ALA A 131 -2.95 -15.26 -4.06
CA ALA A 131 -4.03 -16.07 -4.60
C ALA A 131 -4.87 -15.32 -5.64
N GLU A 132 -5.07 -14.02 -5.44
CA GLU A 132 -5.73 -13.13 -6.41
C GLU A 132 -4.84 -12.87 -7.65
N HIS A 133 -3.54 -13.18 -7.56
CA HIS A 133 -2.52 -12.93 -8.58
C HIS A 133 -2.10 -14.20 -9.37
N ARG A 134 -2.84 -15.32 -9.21
CA ARG A 134 -2.45 -16.69 -9.63
C ARG A 134 -2.31 -16.95 -11.13
N GLY A 135 -2.93 -16.15 -12.01
CA GLY A 135 -2.89 -16.45 -13.45
C GLY A 135 -1.48 -16.36 -14.07
N ASP A 136 -0.63 -15.50 -13.49
CA ASP A 136 0.37 -14.80 -14.29
C ASP A 136 1.74 -14.64 -13.60
N MET A 137 1.84 -14.92 -12.29
CA MET A 137 3.00 -14.57 -11.46
C MET A 137 3.45 -15.67 -10.47
N GLU A 138 2.76 -16.82 -10.43
CA GLU A 138 2.92 -17.88 -9.42
C GLU A 138 4.38 -18.31 -9.17
N GLU A 139 5.13 -18.63 -10.23
CA GLU A 139 6.46 -19.21 -10.08
C GLU A 139 7.46 -18.18 -9.51
N LYS A 140 7.39 -16.93 -9.96
CA LYS A 140 8.31 -15.87 -9.54
C LYS A 140 7.97 -15.37 -8.14
N LEU A 141 6.68 -15.23 -7.81
CA LEU A 141 6.24 -14.83 -6.48
C LEU A 141 6.69 -15.85 -5.41
N THR A 142 6.53 -17.14 -5.73
CA THR A 142 6.96 -18.23 -4.85
C THR A 142 8.48 -18.20 -4.62
N GLN A 143 9.27 -17.95 -5.68
CA GLN A 143 10.72 -17.79 -5.55
C GLN A 143 11.10 -16.58 -4.68
N ILE A 144 10.38 -15.47 -4.78
CA ILE A 144 10.60 -14.28 -3.93
C ILE A 144 10.30 -14.59 -2.48
N MET A 145 9.12 -15.15 -2.17
CA MET A 145 8.75 -15.49 -0.80
C MET A 145 9.75 -16.46 -0.19
N ALA A 146 10.18 -17.49 -0.94
CA ALA A 146 11.18 -18.45 -0.48
C ALA A 146 12.57 -17.84 -0.24
N GLU A 147 12.97 -16.81 -1.01
CA GLU A 147 14.21 -16.08 -0.74
C GLU A 147 14.07 -15.11 0.44
N LEU A 148 12.91 -14.46 0.60
CA LEU A 148 12.62 -13.58 1.73
C LEU A 148 12.56 -14.33 3.05
N GLU A 149 11.91 -15.50 3.10
CA GLU A 149 11.87 -16.37 4.29
C GLU A 149 13.27 -16.76 4.81
N LYS A 150 14.30 -16.72 3.97
CA LYS A 150 15.70 -16.96 4.36
C LYS A 150 16.38 -15.74 4.99
N THR A 151 15.71 -14.59 4.99
CA THR A 151 16.20 -13.33 5.54
C THR A 151 15.36 -12.93 6.76
N PRO A 152 15.82 -12.01 7.63
CA PRO A 152 14.98 -11.46 8.69
C PRO A 152 13.83 -10.59 8.15
N PHE A 153 13.78 -10.37 6.84
CA PHE A 153 12.73 -9.66 6.11
C PHE A 153 11.79 -10.69 5.51
N GLY A 154 10.53 -10.63 5.91
CA GLY A 154 9.48 -11.49 5.37
C GLY A 154 8.29 -10.59 5.05
N GLY A 155 7.56 -10.97 4.01
CA GLY A 155 6.29 -10.35 3.67
C GLY A 155 5.40 -10.23 4.90
N LYS A 156 5.12 -9.00 5.32
CA LYS A 156 4.27 -8.75 6.48
C LYS A 156 3.22 -7.71 6.13
N PRO A 157 1.95 -8.01 6.41
CA PRO A 157 0.87 -7.07 6.16
C PRO A 157 1.01 -5.84 7.07
N TYR A 158 0.49 -4.71 6.64
CA TYR A 158 0.61 -3.43 7.36
C TYR A 158 -0.56 -2.47 7.05
N ASP A 159 -0.78 -1.49 7.94
CA ASP A 159 -1.75 -0.41 7.69
C ASP A 159 -1.16 0.65 6.74
N ILE A 160 -1.95 1.10 5.76
CA ILE A 160 -1.70 2.31 4.97
C ILE A 160 -2.56 3.43 5.55
N LEU A 161 -1.94 4.54 5.96
CA LEU A 161 -2.64 5.66 6.61
C LEU A 161 -2.34 7.01 5.95
N TYR A 162 -3.33 7.90 6.01
CA TYR A 162 -3.16 9.33 5.76
C TYR A 162 -4.03 10.19 6.70
N GLY A 163 -3.49 11.34 7.11
CA GLY A 163 -4.24 12.39 7.77
C GLY A 163 -4.71 12.03 9.18
N ILE A 164 -6.00 11.77 9.33
CA ILE A 164 -6.69 11.78 10.63
C ILE A 164 -6.35 10.60 11.59
N TYR A 165 -5.51 9.66 11.14
CA TYR A 165 -5.00 8.54 11.94
C TYR A 165 -3.48 8.62 12.19
N ILE A 166 -2.83 9.73 11.82
CA ILE A 166 -1.41 10.00 12.07
C ILE A 166 -1.23 10.70 13.43
#